data_AF-A0A166F4Y5-F1
#
_entry.id   AF-A0A166F4Y5-F1
#
_cell.length_a   1.000
_cell.length_b   1.000
_cell.length_c   1.000
_cell.angle_alpha   90.00
_cell.angle_beta   90.00
_cell.angle_gamma   90.00
#
_symmetry.space_group_name_H-M   'P 1'
#
loop_
_entity.id
_entity.type
_entity.pdbx_description
1 polymer ?
#
loop_
_entity_poly.entity_id
_entity_poly.type
_entity_poly.pdbx_seq_one_letter_code
_entity_poly.pdbx_strand_id
1 'polypeptide(L)'
;MLKNVWGLVWKMANYHRTNFVVNPQTHPKFIRGLDISELYNVRTVHLTGFPAQDGVYAPMEGPYMQSTMFAPVSEGPAAYTQVGRGYLGCHGEVNGHWRGRDDGHHS
;
A
#
# COMPACT_ATOMS: atom_id res chain seq x y z
N MET A 1 -7.06 -1.86 12.81
CA MET A 1 -5.82 -2.24 13.54
C MET A 1 -4.81 -1.10 13.56
N LEU A 2 -4.40 -0.58 12.39
CA LEU A 2 -3.37 0.48 12.28
C LEU A 2 -3.69 1.78 13.05
N LYS A 3 -4.97 2.20 13.07
CA LYS A 3 -5.41 3.40 13.81
C LYS A 3 -5.27 3.27 15.32
N ASN A 4 -5.58 2.11 15.89
CA ASN A 4 -5.66 1.95 17.35
C ASN A 4 -4.31 1.66 18.00
N VAL A 5 -3.35 1.14 17.23
CA VAL A 5 -2.01 0.79 17.73
C VAL A 5 -0.98 1.88 17.39
N TRP A 6 -1.07 2.46 16.18
CA TRP A 6 -0.06 3.36 15.64
C TRP A 6 -0.59 4.77 15.32
N GLY A 7 -1.88 5.04 15.58
CA GLY A 7 -2.50 6.33 15.24
C GLY A 7 -2.70 6.57 13.74
N LEU A 8 -2.42 5.56 12.89
CA LEU A 8 -2.48 5.71 11.44
C LEU A 8 -3.91 5.53 10.93
N VAL A 9 -4.39 6.51 10.18
CA VAL A 9 -5.73 6.48 9.56
C VAL A 9 -5.80 5.58 8.33
N TRP A 10 -4.73 4.83 8.04
CA TRP A 10 -4.64 3.91 6.91
C TRP A 10 -5.72 2.83 6.99
N LYS A 11 -6.34 2.55 5.84
CA LYS A 11 -7.41 1.55 5.70
C LYS A 11 -7.09 0.63 4.53
N MET A 12 -7.55 -0.62 4.65
CA MET A 12 -7.67 -1.50 3.48
C MET A 12 -8.75 -0.94 2.55
N ALA A 13 -8.46 -0.93 1.26
CA ALA A 13 -9.28 -0.45 0.18
C ALA A 13 -9.55 -1.60 -0.80
N ASN A 14 -9.69 -1.30 -2.09
CA ASN A 14 -10.11 -2.28 -3.08
C ASN A 14 -9.07 -3.38 -3.29
N TYR A 15 -9.55 -4.58 -3.59
CA TYR A 15 -8.71 -5.70 -4.04
C TYR A 15 -8.77 -5.78 -5.56
N HIS A 16 -7.70 -5.37 -6.25
CA HIS A 16 -7.63 -5.49 -7.70
C HIS A 16 -6.18 -5.69 -8.19
N ARG A 17 -6.05 -5.97 -9.49
CA ARG A 17 -4.76 -6.03 -10.18
C ARG A 17 -4.61 -4.77 -11.00
N THR A 18 -3.49 -4.08 -10.87
CA THR A 18 -3.15 -2.96 -11.74
C THR A 18 -1.64 -2.86 -11.97
N ASN A 19 -1.25 -2.03 -12.94
CA ASN A 19 0.12 -1.61 -13.14
C ASN A 19 0.44 -0.45 -12.22
N PHE A 20 1.58 -0.51 -11.57
CA PHE A 20 2.10 0.53 -10.69
C PHE A 20 3.45 1.00 -11.17
N VAL A 21 3.71 2.27 -10.93
CA VAL A 21 5.03 2.88 -11.07
C VAL A 21 5.45 3.48 -9.74
N VAL A 22 6.76 3.65 -9.53
CA VAL A 22 7.27 4.33 -8.33
C VAL A 22 6.64 5.71 -8.24
N ASN A 23 6.03 6.01 -7.10
CA ASN A 23 5.40 7.29 -6.88
C ASN A 23 6.50 8.36 -6.73
N PRO A 24 6.54 9.39 -7.59
CA PRO A 24 7.56 10.44 -7.52
C PRO A 24 7.47 11.30 -6.26
N GLN A 25 6.31 11.28 -5.57
CA GLN A 25 6.11 11.99 -4.31
C GLN A 25 6.61 11.19 -3.10
N THR A 26 6.97 9.91 -3.27
CA THR A 26 7.44 9.06 -2.17
C THR A 26 8.61 9.72 -1.46
N HIS A 27 8.53 9.81 -0.13
CA HIS A 27 9.62 10.37 0.64
C HIS A 27 10.91 9.55 0.41
N PRO A 28 12.02 10.15 -0.07
CA PRO A 28 13.20 9.39 -0.53
C PRO A 28 13.81 8.46 0.53
N LYS A 29 13.68 8.80 1.82
CA LYS A 29 14.12 7.97 2.94
C LYS A 29 13.50 6.56 2.96
N PHE A 30 12.31 6.36 2.38
CA PHE A 30 11.65 5.05 2.37
C PHE A 30 12.15 4.13 1.25
N ILE A 31 12.71 4.71 0.19
CA ILE A 31 13.14 3.98 -1.01
C ILE A 31 14.66 3.98 -1.21
N ARG A 32 15.39 4.80 -0.47
CA ARG A 32 16.85 4.93 -0.58
C ARG A 32 17.54 3.62 -0.24
N GLY A 33 18.32 3.09 -1.20
CA GLY A 33 19.11 1.88 -1.03
C GLY A 33 18.30 0.58 -1.16
N LEU A 34 17.02 0.67 -1.54
CA LEU A 34 16.22 -0.48 -1.92
C LEU A 34 16.30 -0.68 -3.44
N ASP A 35 16.38 -1.93 -3.88
CA ASP A 35 16.19 -2.31 -5.28
C ASP A 35 14.69 -2.40 -5.55
N ILE A 36 14.11 -1.30 -6.03
CA ILE A 36 12.67 -1.16 -6.27
C ILE A 36 12.41 -1.26 -7.77
N SER A 37 11.53 -2.18 -8.16
CA SER A 37 11.09 -2.27 -9.55
C SER A 37 10.31 -1.02 -9.95
N GLU A 38 10.75 -0.35 -11.03
CA GLU A 38 10.13 0.87 -11.56
C GLU A 38 8.71 0.63 -12.09
N LEU A 39 8.45 -0.58 -12.62
CA LEU A 39 7.14 -1.05 -13.06
C LEU A 39 6.77 -2.30 -12.28
N TYR A 40 5.58 -2.29 -11.69
CA TYR A 40 5.12 -3.34 -10.78
C TYR A 40 3.67 -3.71 -11.08
N ASN A 41 3.41 -4.94 -11.55
CA ASN A 41 2.06 -5.44 -11.77
C ASN A 41 1.71 -6.49 -10.71
N VAL A 42 0.81 -6.14 -9.80
CA VAL A 42 0.42 -7.03 -8.69
C VAL A 42 -1.09 -7.02 -8.49
N ARG A 43 -1.64 -8.14 -8.02
CA ARG A 43 -3.02 -8.24 -7.52
C ARG A 43 -2.97 -8.26 -5.99
N THR A 44 -3.44 -7.20 -5.34
CA THR A 44 -3.37 -7.11 -3.88
C THR A 44 -4.48 -6.26 -3.28
N VAL A 45 -4.65 -6.33 -1.96
CA VAL A 45 -5.53 -5.41 -1.22
C VAL A 45 -4.81 -4.08 -1.10
N HIS A 46 -5.43 -3.02 -1.59
CA HIS A 46 -4.81 -1.70 -1.56
C HIS A 46 -4.95 -1.04 -0.19
N LEU A 47 -4.06 -0.12 0.12
CA LEU A 47 -4.14 0.76 1.28
C LEU A 47 -4.63 2.14 0.82
N THR A 48 -5.39 2.83 1.65
CA THR A 48 -5.84 4.21 1.42
C THR A 48 -5.77 5.04 2.70
N GLY A 49 -5.93 6.35 2.59
CA GLY A 49 -5.90 7.29 3.71
C GLY A 49 -4.50 7.65 4.19
N PHE A 50 -3.46 7.23 3.47
CA PHE A 50 -2.09 7.67 3.70
C PHE A 50 -1.80 8.99 2.93
N PRO A 51 -0.94 9.88 3.45
CA PRO A 51 -0.44 11.01 2.68
C PRO A 51 0.28 10.55 1.42
N ALA A 52 0.17 11.25 0.29
CA ALA A 52 0.77 10.78 -0.97
C ALA A 52 2.28 10.50 -0.88
N GLN A 53 3.01 11.23 -0.03
CA GLN A 53 4.45 11.00 0.22
C GLN A 53 4.78 9.68 0.95
N ASP A 54 3.80 9.06 1.60
CA ASP A 54 3.95 7.80 2.32
C ASP A 54 3.72 6.61 1.38
N GLY A 55 3.01 6.78 0.27
CA GLY A 55 2.77 5.72 -0.72
C GLY A 55 3.98 5.49 -1.62
N VAL A 56 4.42 4.24 -1.77
CA VAL A 56 5.61 3.89 -2.59
C VAL A 56 5.30 3.83 -4.08
N TYR A 57 4.09 3.43 -4.41
CA TYR A 57 3.65 3.15 -5.76
C TYR A 57 2.38 3.93 -6.08
N ALA A 58 2.32 4.47 -7.30
CA ALA A 58 1.14 5.14 -7.84
C ALA A 58 0.55 4.29 -8.97
N PRO A 59 -0.80 4.16 -9.06
CA PRO A 59 -1.42 3.43 -10.14
C PRO A 59 -1.14 4.10 -11.49
N MET A 60 -0.78 3.31 -12.49
CA MET A 60 -0.63 3.75 -13.87
C MET A 60 -2.01 3.71 -14.54
N GLU A 61 -2.57 4.86 -14.92
CA GLU A 61 -3.85 4.89 -15.63
C GLU A 61 -3.67 4.45 -17.09
N GLY A 62 -4.22 3.28 -17.41
CA GLY A 62 -4.36 2.77 -18.77
C GLY A 62 -3.08 2.22 -19.42
N PRO A 63 -3.22 1.43 -20.51
CA PRO A 63 -2.09 0.75 -21.15
C PRO A 63 -1.13 1.66 -21.94
N TYR A 64 -1.35 2.98 -22.01
CA TYR A 64 -0.62 3.87 -22.92
C TYR A 64 -0.48 5.34 -22.47
N MET A 65 -0.48 5.66 -21.18
CA MET A 65 -0.10 7.03 -20.77
C MET A 65 1.41 7.16 -20.61
N GLN A 66 2.06 7.43 -21.75
CA GLN A 66 3.29 8.21 -21.77
C GLN A 66 2.90 9.66 -21.42
N SER A 67 3.65 10.28 -20.50
CA SER A 67 3.65 11.71 -20.15
C SER A 67 2.80 12.14 -18.92
N THR A 68 3.55 12.46 -17.86
CA THR A 68 3.42 13.64 -16.99
C THR A 68 2.23 13.82 -16.05
N MET A 69 1.18 12.99 -16.10
CA MET A 69 0.07 13.09 -15.14
C MET A 69 -0.04 11.81 -14.32
N PHE A 70 0.65 11.78 -13.18
CA PHE A 70 0.39 10.79 -12.15
C PHE A 70 -0.97 11.12 -11.51
N ALA A 71 -1.91 10.18 -11.55
CA ALA A 71 -3.14 10.32 -10.76
C ALA A 71 -2.76 10.49 -9.28
N PRO A 72 -3.45 11.36 -8.53
CA PRO A 72 -3.20 11.51 -7.10
C PRO A 72 -3.31 10.14 -6.43
N VAL A 73 -2.31 9.78 -5.62
CA VAL A 73 -2.24 8.48 -4.95
C VAL A 73 -3.35 8.40 -3.91
N SER A 74 -4.51 7.92 -4.33
CA SER A 74 -5.71 7.74 -3.50
C SER A 74 -5.70 6.38 -2.80
N GLU A 75 -5.09 5.38 -3.43
CA GLU A 75 -4.82 4.06 -2.89
C GLU A 75 -3.57 3.45 -3.52
N GLY A 76 -2.92 2.52 -2.82
CA GLY A 76 -1.70 1.88 -3.32
C GLY A 76 -1.36 0.58 -2.60
N PRO A 77 -0.45 -0.24 -3.17
CA PRO A 77 -0.13 -1.57 -2.67
C PRO A 77 0.83 -1.50 -1.48
N ALA A 78 1.48 -0.37 -1.25
CA ALA A 78 2.45 -0.21 -0.17
C ALA A 78 2.51 1.24 0.31
N ALA A 79 2.58 1.40 1.62
CA ALA A 79 2.81 2.69 2.26
C ALA A 79 3.82 2.56 3.41
N TYR A 80 4.65 3.58 3.59
CA TYR A 80 5.63 3.71 4.68
C TYR A 80 5.46 5.04 5.38
N THR A 81 5.62 5.05 6.70
CA THR A 81 5.57 6.28 7.49
C THR A 81 6.51 6.21 8.67
N GLN A 82 6.87 7.39 9.20
CA GLN A 82 7.72 7.47 10.38
C GLN A 82 6.88 7.34 11.65
N VAL A 83 7.26 6.42 12.53
CA VAL A 83 6.65 6.24 13.84
C VAL A 83 7.74 6.32 14.91
N GLY A 84 7.71 7.38 15.72
CA GLY A 84 8.77 7.67 16.69
C GLY A 84 10.13 7.84 16.00
N ARG A 85 11.09 6.96 16.36
CA ARG A 85 12.45 6.94 15.77
C ARG A 85 12.62 5.89 14.66
N GLY A 86 11.58 5.12 14.35
CA GLY A 86 11.60 4.06 13.35
C GLY A 86 10.65 4.32 12.19
N TYR A 87 10.55 3.33 11.30
CA TYR A 87 9.64 3.34 10.16
C TYR A 87 8.66 2.18 10.27
N LEU A 88 7.41 2.44 9.90
CA LEU A 88 6.39 1.41 9.76
C LEU A 88 6.00 1.33 8.29
N GLY A 89 6.16 0.14 7.71
CA GLY A 89 5.69 -0.19 6.37
C GLY A 89 4.47 -1.10 6.44
N CYS A 90 3.50 -0.87 5.57
CA CYS A 90 2.40 -1.79 5.34
C CYS A 90 2.34 -2.11 3.84
N HIS A 91 2.29 -3.40 3.53
CA HIS A 91 2.15 -3.91 2.18
C HIS A 91 0.80 -4.64 2.08
N GLY A 92 0.08 -4.40 1.00
CA GLY A 92 -1.13 -5.13 0.67
C GLY A 92 -0.83 -6.61 0.61
N GLU A 93 -1.54 -7.40 1.40
CA GLU A 93 -1.41 -8.86 1.41
C GLU A 93 -2.64 -9.49 0.76
N VAL A 94 -2.43 -10.58 0.01
CA VAL A 94 -3.52 -11.31 -0.67
C VAL A 94 -4.16 -12.36 0.24
N ASN A 95 -3.46 -12.80 1.29
CA ASN A 95 -3.87 -13.90 2.15
C ASN A 95 -4.16 -13.43 3.58
N GLY A 96 -5.19 -12.60 3.75
CA GLY A 96 -5.82 -12.44 5.06
C GLY A 96 -6.62 -13.70 5.40
N HIS A 97 -5.97 -14.80 5.81
CA HIS A 97 -6.69 -15.92 6.42
C HIS A 97 -7.22 -15.45 7.77
N TRP A 98 -8.47 -15.00 7.81
CA TRP A 98 -9.22 -14.88 9.06
C TRP A 98 -9.41 -16.29 9.62
N ARG A 99 -8.60 -16.67 10.60
CA ARG A 99 -8.89 -17.89 11.38
C ARG A 99 -9.95 -17.49 12.39
N GLY A 100 -11.21 -17.67 11.99
CA GLY A 100 -12.35 -17.66 12.89
C GLY A 100 -12.06 -18.60 14.07
N ARG A 101 -12.40 -18.14 15.25
CA ARG A 101 -12.28 -18.83 16.52
C ARG A 101 -12.98 -20.19 16.42
N ASP A 102 -12.40 -21.20 17.06
CA ASP A 102 -13.00 -22.53 17.22
C ASP A 102 -14.37 -22.39 17.93
N ASP A 103 -15.44 -22.52 17.16
CA ASP A 103 -16.78 -22.69 17.71
C ASP A 103 -17.01 -24.19 17.83
N GLY A 104 -16.54 -24.74 18.96
CA GLY A 104 -16.97 -26.06 19.40
C GLY A 104 -18.48 -26.05 19.59
N HIS A 105 -19.19 -26.90 18.85
CA HIS A 105 -20.51 -27.35 19.24
C HIS A 105 -20.64 -28.85 19.03
N HIS A 106 -20.88 -29.50 20.16
CA HIS A 106 -21.42 -30.83 20.33
C HIS A 106 -22.45 -31.20 19.26
N SER A 107 -22.33 -32.43 18.77
CA SER A 107 -23.46 -33.36 18.61
C SER A 107 -22.93 -34.78 18.80
#